data_AF-A0A346YM83-F1
#
_entry.id   AF-A0A346YM83-F1
#
_cell.length_a   1.000
_cell.length_b   1.000
_cell.length_c   1.000
_cell.angle_alpha   90.00
_cell.angle_beta   90.00
_cell.angle_gamma   90.00
#
_symmetry.space_group_name_H-M   'P 1'
#
loop_
_entity.id
_entity.type
_entity.pdbx_description
1 polymer ?
#
loop_
_entity_poly.entity_id
_entity_poly.type
_entity_poly.pdbx_seq_one_letter_code
_entity_poly.pdbx_strand_id
1 'polypeptide(L)'
;MTDTPDIPDTAETEPLDLKLAICVVEMLATPQLACRHRKCRRGNRCHYHVIEEGVPACVGNFRQAQLDAFVALYADAFYVRNNWRGLNLIPPEAEQRELRDAAFEVVRRTLPRHEWPAFSRRLRIRQRAAC
;
A
#
# COMPACT_ATOMS: atom_id res chain seq x y z
N MET A 1 6.46 -22.52 39.67
CA MET A 1 5.35 -22.39 38.72
C MET A 1 5.46 -21.01 38.13
N THR A 2 6.27 -20.87 37.07
CA THR A 2 6.37 -19.63 36.29
C THR A 2 5.54 -19.86 35.05
N ASP A 3 4.33 -19.31 35.03
CA ASP A 3 3.54 -19.15 33.82
C ASP A 3 4.31 -18.21 32.88
N THR A 4 5.09 -18.80 31.98
CA THR A 4 5.52 -18.11 30.77
C THR A 4 4.27 -17.98 29.92
N PRO A 5 3.73 -16.78 29.67
CA PRO A 5 2.58 -16.65 28.78
C PRO A 5 3.01 -17.16 27.40
N ASP A 6 2.30 -18.19 26.92
CA ASP A 6 2.34 -18.65 25.53
C ASP A 6 2.06 -17.44 24.63
N ILE A 7 3.11 -16.92 24.01
CA ILE A 7 2.97 -16.00 22.89
C ILE A 7 2.49 -16.89 21.73
N PRO A 8 1.26 -16.71 21.21
CA PRO A 8 0.82 -17.50 20.08
C PRO A 8 1.76 -17.21 18.91
N ASP A 9 2.47 -18.24 18.47
CA ASP A 9 3.40 -18.29 17.33
C ASP A 9 2.65 -18.20 15.98
N THR A 10 1.61 -17.37 15.94
CA THR A 10 0.76 -17.09 14.79
C THR A 10 0.81 -15.60 14.49
N ALA A 11 1.99 -15.12 14.16
CA ALA A 11 2.13 -14.05 13.20
C ALA A 11 2.75 -14.67 11.95
N GLU A 12 2.00 -15.58 11.31
CA GLU A 12 2.10 -15.76 9.87
C GLU A 12 1.73 -14.41 9.24
N THR A 13 2.67 -13.48 9.27
CA THR A 13 2.59 -12.24 8.51
C THR A 13 2.57 -12.70 7.07
N GLU A 14 1.37 -12.82 6.48
CA GLU A 14 1.25 -13.09 5.06
C GLU A 14 2.22 -12.16 4.34
N PRO A 15 3.12 -12.69 3.50
CA PRO A 15 4.14 -11.87 2.88
C PRO A 15 3.44 -10.74 2.13
N LEU A 16 3.85 -9.50 2.40
CA LEU A 16 3.24 -8.34 1.76
C LEU A 16 3.30 -8.54 0.23
N ASP A 17 2.22 -8.17 -0.48
CA ASP A 17 2.30 -7.97 -1.92
C ASP A 17 3.38 -6.91 -2.20
N LEU A 18 4.58 -7.39 -2.57
CA LEU A 18 5.77 -6.58 -2.72
C LEU A 18 5.58 -5.51 -3.80
N LYS A 19 4.83 -5.82 -4.86
CA LYS A 19 4.57 -4.85 -5.93
C LYS A 19 3.67 -3.73 -5.43
N LEU A 20 2.67 -4.07 -4.64
CA LEU A 20 1.80 -3.10 -3.97
C LEU A 20 2.59 -2.26 -2.96
N ALA A 21 3.37 -2.89 -2.09
CA ALA A 21 4.20 -2.22 -1.10
C ALA A 21 5.19 -1.24 -1.74
N ILE A 22 5.88 -1.63 -2.83
CA ILE A 22 6.77 -0.73 -3.57
C ILE A 22 6.01 0.49 -4.09
N CYS A 23 4.84 0.29 -4.71
CA CYS A 23 4.05 1.42 -5.22
C CYS A 23 3.54 2.33 -4.10
N VAL A 24 3.20 1.80 -2.92
CA VAL A 24 2.83 2.61 -1.74
C VAL A 24 4.01 3.48 -1.29
N VAL A 25 5.19 2.89 -1.13
CA VAL A 25 6.40 3.63 -0.73
C VAL A 25 6.74 4.72 -1.75
N GLU A 26 6.62 4.42 -3.06
CA GLU A 26 6.83 5.41 -4.13
C GLU A 26 5.82 6.56 -4.04
N MET A 27 4.55 6.27 -3.77
CA MET A 27 3.49 7.28 -3.60
C MET A 27 3.72 8.17 -2.38
N LEU A 28 4.28 7.63 -1.30
CA LEU A 28 4.66 8.39 -0.10
C LEU A 28 5.99 9.16 -0.27
N ALA A 29 6.58 9.16 -1.48
CA ALA A 29 7.89 9.75 -1.80
C ALA A 29 9.02 9.29 -0.86
N THR A 30 8.83 8.15 -0.19
CA THR A 30 9.73 7.71 0.87
C THR A 30 11.12 7.28 0.41
N PRO A 31 11.34 6.84 -0.86
CA PRO A 31 12.69 6.58 -1.35
C PRO A 31 13.56 7.83 -1.29
N GLN A 32 12.99 9.04 -1.39
CA GLN A 32 13.73 10.31 -1.28
C GLN A 32 13.94 10.71 0.18
N LEU A 33 12.94 10.49 1.03
CA LEU A 33 12.89 10.99 2.40
C LEU A 33 13.64 10.13 3.43
N ALA A 34 13.58 8.80 3.30
CA ALA A 34 14.09 7.89 4.35
C ALA A 34 15.07 6.82 3.83
N CYS A 35 15.14 6.58 2.52
CA CYS A 35 16.02 5.52 2.02
C CYS A 35 17.50 5.90 2.13
N ARG A 36 18.30 5.02 2.77
CA ARG A 36 19.75 5.20 2.90
C ARG A 36 20.51 5.00 1.59
N HIS A 37 19.93 4.32 0.60
CA HIS A 37 20.58 4.07 -0.70
C HIS A 37 20.42 5.24 -1.68
N ARG A 38 21.55 5.81 -2.12
CA ARG A 38 21.60 6.94 -3.07
C ARG A 38 20.90 6.66 -4.41
N LYS A 39 20.98 5.42 -4.92
CA LYS A 39 20.31 5.02 -6.17
C LYS A 39 18.78 5.13 -6.06
N CYS A 40 18.21 4.69 -4.94
CA CYS A 40 16.76 4.79 -4.70
C CYS A 40 16.29 6.23 -4.53
N ARG A 41 17.07 7.06 -3.82
CA ARG A 41 16.79 8.50 -3.68
C ARG A 41 16.71 9.20 -5.05
N ARG A 42 17.64 8.91 -5.96
CA ARG A 42 17.69 9.53 -7.30
C ARG A 42 16.64 8.99 -8.26
N GLY A 43 16.31 7.70 -8.16
CA GLY A 43 15.36 7.03 -9.05
C GLY A 43 13.90 7.14 -8.62
N ASN A 44 13.61 7.78 -7.48
CA ASN A 44 12.29 7.85 -6.85
C ASN A 44 11.63 6.46 -6.65
N ARG A 45 12.44 5.41 -6.50
CA ARG A 45 12.00 4.01 -6.48
C ARG A 45 12.85 3.17 -5.54
N CYS A 46 12.22 2.35 -4.72
CA CYS A 46 12.93 1.38 -3.91
C CYS A 46 13.33 0.17 -4.77
N HIS A 47 14.63 -0.13 -4.84
CA HIS A 47 15.17 -1.26 -5.60
C HIS A 47 15.64 -2.41 -4.70
N TYR A 48 15.63 -2.20 -3.39
CA TYR A 48 16.11 -3.17 -2.40
C TYR A 48 14.91 -3.61 -1.55
N HIS A 49 14.74 -4.91 -1.39
CA HIS A 49 13.73 -5.52 -0.54
C HIS A 49 14.40 -6.52 0.41
N VAL A 50 13.86 -6.65 1.61
CA VAL A 50 14.28 -7.66 2.58
C VAL A 50 13.63 -8.97 2.17
N ILE A 51 14.44 -9.98 1.85
CA ILE A 51 13.97 -11.24 1.24
C ILE A 51 13.08 -12.02 2.22
N GLU A 52 13.39 -11.99 3.51
CA GLU A 52 12.69 -12.75 4.55
C GLU A 52 11.30 -12.17 4.88
N GLU A 53 11.14 -10.84 4.81
CA GLU A 53 9.88 -10.16 5.18
C GLU A 53 9.05 -9.73 3.98
N GLY A 54 9.58 -9.79 2.76
CA GLY A 54 8.89 -9.33 1.55
C GLY A 54 8.61 -7.82 1.52
N VAL A 55 9.32 -7.02 2.35
CA VAL A 55 9.12 -5.57 2.47
C VAL A 55 10.21 -4.76 1.77
N PRO A 56 9.88 -3.56 1.24
CA PRO A 56 10.89 -2.63 0.76
C PRO A 56 11.87 -2.23 1.87
N ALA A 57 13.18 -2.29 1.62
CA ALA A 57 14.23 -2.02 2.62
C ALA A 57 14.20 -0.58 3.20
N CYS A 58 13.48 0.33 2.55
CA CYS A 58 13.27 1.67 3.05
C CYS A 58 12.29 1.71 4.23
N VAL A 59 11.36 0.76 4.36
CA VAL A 59 10.39 0.67 5.47
C VAL A 59 11.11 0.56 6.81
N GLY A 60 12.21 -0.21 6.88
CA GLY A 60 13.04 -0.30 8.09
C GLY A 60 13.73 1.01 8.52
N ASN A 61 13.63 2.09 7.74
CA ASN A 61 14.16 3.41 8.09
C ASN A 61 13.06 4.43 8.47
N PHE A 62 11.80 3.99 8.53
CA PHE A 62 10.68 4.90 8.77
C PHE A 62 10.65 5.33 10.23
N ARG A 63 10.23 6.58 10.44
CA ARG A 63 9.74 7.03 11.76
C ARG A 63 8.30 6.54 11.94
N GLN A 64 7.82 6.53 13.18
CA GLN A 64 6.47 6.04 13.51
C GLN A 64 5.38 6.62 12.59
N ALA A 65 5.34 7.95 12.43
CA ALA A 65 4.36 8.60 11.55
C ALA A 65 4.43 8.15 10.07
N GLN A 66 5.61 7.76 9.58
CA GLN A 66 5.78 7.25 8.21
C GLN A 66 5.35 5.78 8.11
N LEU A 67 5.57 4.99 9.17
CA LEU A 67 5.04 3.63 9.28
C LEU A 67 3.51 3.67 9.30
N ASP A 68 2.91 4.55 10.11
CA ASP A 68 1.46 4.67 10.21
C ASP A 68 0.84 5.04 8.86
N ALA A 69 1.42 6.00 8.15
CA ALA A 69 0.99 6.39 6.81
C ALA A 69 1.14 5.24 5.78
N PHE A 70 2.23 4.48 5.86
CA PHE A 70 2.45 3.31 5.02
C PHE A 70 1.43 2.21 5.29
N VAL A 71 1.20 1.87 6.55
CA VAL A 71 0.24 0.83 6.95
C VAL A 71 -1.17 1.23 6.51
N ALA A 72 -1.58 2.48 6.76
CA ALA A 72 -2.90 2.96 6.37
C ALA A 72 -3.12 2.89 4.84
N LEU A 73 -2.18 3.41 4.05
CA LEU A 73 -2.28 3.39 2.59
C LEU A 73 -2.16 1.97 2.01
N TYR A 74 -1.30 1.12 2.57
CA TYR A 74 -1.15 -0.26 2.16
C TYR A 74 -2.42 -1.07 2.42
N ALA A 75 -3.02 -0.95 3.61
CA ALA A 75 -4.25 -1.64 3.96
C ALA A 75 -5.40 -1.24 3.00
N ASP A 76 -5.56 0.05 2.72
CA ASP A 76 -6.58 0.53 1.78
C ASP A 76 -6.29 0.07 0.34
N ALA A 77 -5.03 0.11 -0.11
CA ALA A 77 -4.65 -0.37 -1.43
C ALA A 77 -4.87 -1.88 -1.57
N PHE A 78 -4.56 -2.67 -0.53
CA PHE A 78 -4.76 -4.10 -0.51
C PHE A 78 -6.25 -4.45 -0.55
N TYR A 79 -7.06 -3.76 0.25
CA TYR A 79 -8.50 -3.90 0.22
C TYR A 79 -9.07 -3.57 -1.16
N VAL A 80 -8.65 -2.45 -1.78
CA VAL A 80 -9.08 -2.08 -3.14
C VAL A 80 -8.63 -3.12 -4.17
N ARG A 81 -7.39 -3.60 -4.09
CA ARG A 81 -6.84 -4.60 -5.02
C ARG A 81 -7.69 -5.86 -5.07
N ASN A 82 -8.17 -6.31 -3.91
CA ASN A 82 -8.96 -7.53 -3.78
C ASN A 82 -10.45 -7.32 -4.05
N ASN A 83 -10.96 -6.10 -3.85
CA ASN A 83 -12.42 -5.85 -3.88
C ASN A 83 -12.88 -4.91 -5.00
N TRP A 84 -12.02 -4.36 -5.87
CA TRP A 84 -12.41 -3.34 -6.87
C TRP A 84 -13.55 -3.76 -7.81
N ARG A 85 -13.72 -5.06 -8.05
CA ARG A 85 -14.82 -5.60 -8.89
C ARG A 85 -16.18 -5.48 -8.20
N GLY A 86 -16.23 -5.67 -6.88
CA GLY A 86 -17.45 -5.66 -6.06
C GLY A 86 -17.57 -4.45 -5.13
N LEU A 87 -16.58 -3.55 -5.13
CA LEU A 87 -16.52 -2.41 -4.23
C LEU A 87 -17.81 -1.60 -4.34
N ASN A 88 -18.59 -1.65 -3.25
CA ASN A 88 -19.79 -0.84 -3.08
C ASN A 88 -19.37 0.62 -3.00
N LEU A 89 -20.08 1.46 -3.73
CA LEU A 89 -19.77 2.86 -3.98
C LEU A 89 -20.08 3.75 -2.77
N ILE A 90 -19.98 3.25 -1.54
CA ILE A 90 -20.20 4.07 -0.35
C ILE A 90 -19.06 5.11 -0.35
N PRO A 91 -19.38 6.41 -0.48
CA PRO A 91 -18.36 7.44 -0.47
C PRO A 91 -17.73 7.45 0.93
N PRO A 92 -16.40 7.31 1.05
CA PRO A 92 -15.74 7.48 2.33
C PRO A 92 -15.89 8.93 2.81
N GLU A 93 -15.71 9.15 4.12
CA GLU A 93 -15.62 10.48 4.70
C GLU A 93 -14.56 11.34 3.97
N ALA A 94 -14.67 12.67 4.05
CA ALA A 94 -13.83 13.58 3.27
C ALA A 94 -12.33 13.32 3.44
N GLU A 95 -11.88 13.04 4.65
CA GLU A 95 -10.47 12.73 4.97
C GLU A 95 -10.02 11.36 4.42
N GLN A 96 -10.91 10.37 4.47
CA GLN A 96 -10.67 9.03 3.91
C GLN A 96 -10.73 9.02 2.38
N ARG A 97 -11.30 10.06 1.75
CA ARG A 97 -11.39 10.19 0.29
C ARG A 97 -10.01 10.33 -0.35
N GLU A 98 -9.15 11.16 0.20
CA GLU A 98 -7.80 11.38 -0.32
C GLU A 98 -6.94 10.11 -0.19
N LEU A 99 -6.99 9.45 0.97
CA LEU A 99 -6.30 8.18 1.21
C LEU A 99 -6.79 7.09 0.25
N ARG A 100 -8.12 7.01 0.04
CA ARG A 100 -8.72 6.02 -0.86
C ARG A 100 -8.39 6.30 -2.32
N ASP A 101 -8.33 7.56 -2.73
CA ASP A 101 -7.95 7.93 -4.09
C ASP A 101 -6.46 7.62 -4.36
N ALA A 102 -5.60 7.86 -3.37
CA ALA A 102 -4.20 7.41 -3.41
C ALA A 102 -4.11 5.87 -3.52
N ALA A 103 -4.92 5.13 -2.78
CA ALA A 103 -4.98 3.67 -2.86
C ALA A 103 -5.42 3.17 -4.24
N PHE A 104 -6.39 3.83 -4.88
CA PHE A 104 -6.80 3.51 -6.24
C PHE A 104 -5.67 3.76 -7.26
N GLU A 105 -4.90 4.83 -7.12
CA GLU A 105 -3.75 5.10 -7.99
C GLU A 105 -2.64 4.05 -7.80
N VAL A 106 -2.37 3.62 -6.56
CA VAL A 106 -1.47 2.49 -6.26
C VAL A 106 -1.94 1.22 -6.99
N VAL A 107 -3.23 0.87 -6.86
CA VAL A 107 -3.79 -0.32 -7.50
C VAL A 107 -3.74 -0.22 -9.03
N ARG A 108 -3.99 0.96 -9.60
CA ARG A 108 -3.88 1.19 -11.04
C ARG A 108 -2.49 0.85 -11.58
N ARG A 109 -1.43 1.19 -10.84
CA ARG A 109 -0.02 0.94 -11.21
C ARG A 109 0.39 -0.52 -11.04
N THR A 110 -0.30 -1.27 -10.19
CA THR A 110 0.01 -2.70 -9.94
C THR A 110 -0.78 -3.66 -10.81
N LEU A 111 -1.98 -3.26 -11.26
CA LEU A 111 -2.87 -4.06 -12.10
C LEU A 111 -2.24 -4.47 -13.44
N PRO A 112 -2.51 -5.71 -13.93
CA PRO A 112 -2.20 -6.10 -15.30
C PRO A 112 -2.91 -5.22 -16.32
N ARG A 113 -2.25 -4.91 -17.45
CA ARG A 113 -2.75 -3.98 -18.47
C ARG A 113 -4.14 -4.35 -19.03
N HIS A 114 -4.47 -5.63 -19.08
CA HIS A 114 -5.77 -6.10 -19.58
C HIS A 114 -6.94 -5.79 -18.61
N GLU A 115 -6.67 -5.61 -17.31
CA GLU A 115 -7.70 -5.25 -16.32
C GLU A 115 -7.97 -3.73 -16.27
N TRP A 116 -7.09 -2.91 -16.88
CA TRP A 116 -7.16 -1.45 -16.81
C TRP A 116 -8.47 -0.83 -17.34
N PRO A 117 -9.06 -1.30 -18.45
CA PRO A 117 -10.31 -0.73 -18.95
C PRO A 117 -11.46 -0.93 -17.97
N ALA A 118 -11.57 -2.13 -17.39
CA ALA A 118 -12.62 -2.47 -16.41
C ALA A 118 -12.45 -1.65 -15.12
N PHE A 119 -11.22 -1.58 -14.61
CA PHE A 119 -10.89 -0.79 -13.43
C PHE A 119 -11.17 0.71 -13.64
N SER A 120 -10.70 1.28 -14.74
CA SER A 120 -10.92 2.70 -15.09
C SER A 120 -12.40 3.04 -15.29
N ARG A 121 -13.22 2.10 -15.79
CA ARG A 121 -14.67 2.29 -15.88
C ARG A 121 -15.29 2.40 -14.48
N ARG A 122 -14.88 1.54 -13.55
CA ARG A 122 -15.41 1.54 -12.18
C ARG A 122 -15.00 2.80 -11.41
N LEU A 123 -13.75 3.25 -11.57
CA LEU A 123 -13.27 4.53 -11.03
C LEU A 123 -14.12 5.71 -11.49
N ARG A 124 -14.43 5.79 -12.78
CA ARG A 124 -15.28 6.87 -13.33
C ARG A 124 -16.70 6.85 -12.79
N ILE A 125 -17.28 5.66 -12.59
CA ILE A 125 -18.61 5.53 -11.97
C ILE A 125 -18.58 6.06 -10.54
N ARG A 126 -17.54 5.73 -9.76
CA ARG A 126 -17.34 6.25 -8.40
C ARG A 126 -17.16 7.76 -8.37
N GLN A 127 -16.29 8.30 -9.22
CA GLN A 127 -16.05 9.75 -9.28
C GLN A 127 -17.34 10.53 -9.56
N ARG A 128 -18.20 10.00 -10.43
CA ARG A 128 -19.52 10.58 -10.72
C ARG A 128 -20.52 10.46 -9.57
N ALA A 129 -20.44 9.41 -8.77
CA ALA A 129 -21.30 9.21 -7.61
C ALA A 129 -20.85 10.01 -6.37
N ALA A 130 -19.62 10.56 -6.40
CA ALA A 130 -19.05 11.38 -5.33
C ALA A 130 -19.18 12.89 -5.58
N CYS A 131 -19.71 13.28 -6.75
CA CYS A 131 -20.17 14.63 -7.10
C CYS A 131 -21.65 14.78 -6.73
#